data_AF-A0A3M0SB28-F1
#
_entry.id   AF-A0A3M0SB28-F1
#
_cell.length_a   1.000
_cell.length_b   1.000
_cell.length_c   1.000
_cell.angle_alpha   90.00
_cell.angle_beta   90.00
_cell.angle_gamma   90.00
#
_symmetry.space_group_name_H-M   'P 1'
#
loop_
_entity.id
_entity.type
_entity.pdbx_description
1 polymer ?
#
loop_
_entity_poly.entity_id
_entity_poly.type
_entity_poly.pdbx_seq_one_letter_code
_entity_poly.pdbx_strand_id
1 'polypeptide(L)' 'FEDARSVEAKYKLVNEYGLRGVSYWVLAKPFPENWQVLDNMFNIEKVIPAR' A
#
# COMPACT_ATOMS: atom_id res chain seq x y z
N PHE A 1 -10.66 0.39 -12.39
CA PHE A 1 -10.85 1.35 -11.29
C PHE A 1 -10.51 0.61 -10.00
N GLU A 2 -10.16 1.34 -8.96
CA GLU A 2 -9.86 0.81 -7.63
C GLU A 2 -10.52 1.76 -6.62
N ASP A 3 -10.88 1.24 -5.45
CA ASP A 3 -11.40 2.03 -4.32
C ASP A 3 -10.76 1.56 -3.00
N ALA A 4 -11.13 2.20 -1.90
CA ALA A 4 -10.60 1.85 -0.58
C ALA A 4 -10.81 0.36 -0.21
N ARG A 5 -11.92 -0.25 -0.64
CA ARG A 5 -12.27 -1.64 -0.30
C ARG A 5 -11.41 -2.61 -1.10
N SER A 6 -11.25 -2.35 -2.40
CA SER A 6 -10.48 -3.22 -3.28
C SER A 6 -8.98 -3.20 -2.96
N VAL A 7 -8.45 -2.08 -2.48
CA VAL A 7 -7.04 -2.00 -2.03
C VAL A 7 -6.84 -2.61 -0.65
N GLU A 8 -7.77 -2.40 0.30
CA GLU A 8 -7.73 -3.04 1.61
C GLU A 8 -7.75 -4.57 1.49
N ALA A 9 -8.59 -5.11 0.59
CA ALA A 9 -8.62 -6.54 0.31
C ALA A 9 -7.27 -7.07 -0.19
N LYS A 10 -6.60 -6.35 -1.10
CA LYS A 10 -5.26 -6.73 -1.58
C LYS A 10 -4.22 -6.70 -0.46
N TYR A 11 -4.27 -5.70 0.42
CA TYR A 11 -3.37 -5.61 1.56
C TYR A 11 -3.60 -6.70 2.61
N LYS A 12 -4.85 -7.13 2.82
CA LYS A 12 -5.14 -8.32 3.63
C LYS A 12 -4.46 -9.57 3.05
N LEU A 13 -4.47 -9.75 1.72
CA LEU A 13 -3.75 -10.86 1.08
C LEU A 13 -2.23 -10.76 1.23
N VAL A 14 -1.65 -9.55 1.19
CA VAL A 14 -0.23 -9.34 1.46
C VAL A 14 0.14 -9.89 2.85
N ASN A 15 -0.68 -9.60 3.87
CA ASN A 15 -0.49 -10.13 5.22
C ASN A 15 -0.75 -11.64 5.30
N GLU A 16 -1.85 -12.12 4.70
CA GLU A 16 -2.25 -13.54 4.74
C GLU A 16 -1.16 -14.46 4.16
N TYR A 17 -0.54 -14.04 3.05
CA TYR A 17 0.50 -14.81 2.39
C TYR A 17 1.92 -14.47 2.84
N GLY A 18 2.10 -13.55 3.80
CA GLY A 18 3.43 -13.12 4.25
C GLY A 18 4.29 -12.51 3.13
N LEU A 19 3.67 -11.78 2.20
CA LEU A 19 4.38 -11.11 1.12
C LEU A 19 5.15 -9.90 1.65
N ARG A 20 6.28 -9.59 1.01
CA ARG A 20 7.16 -8.48 1.44
C ARG A 20 6.52 -7.09 1.33
N GLY A 21 5.57 -6.91 0.41
CA GLY A 21 4.92 -5.62 0.18
C GLY A 21 4.21 -5.55 -1.17
N VAL A 22 3.90 -4.33 -1.60
CA VAL A 22 3.20 -4.02 -2.85
C VAL A 22 4.03 -3.12 -3.75
N SER A 23 3.70 -3.11 -5.05
CA SER A 23 4.30 -2.21 -6.03
C SER A 23 3.19 -1.52 -6.83
N TYR A 24 3.34 -0.22 -7.08
CA TYR A 24 2.35 0.59 -7.80
C TYR A 24 2.78 0.88 -9.22
N TRP A 25 1.82 0.78 -10.15
CA TRP A 25 1.95 1.28 -11.51
C TRP A 25 0.68 2.08 -11.87
N VAL A 26 0.72 3.38 -12.19
CA VAL A 26 1.83 4.36 -12.11
C VAL A 26 1.56 5.38 -11.01
N LEU A 27 2.61 6.05 -10.52
CA LEU A 27 2.49 7.04 -9.43
C LEU A 27 1.65 8.28 -9.80
N ALA A 28 1.61 8.67 -11.07
CA ALA A 28 0.95 9.90 -11.52
C ALA A 28 -0.58 9.82 -11.60
N LYS A 29 -1.20 8.75 -11.12
CA LYS A 29 -2.67 8.60 -11.08
C LYS A 29 -3.19 8.95 -9.68
N PRO A 30 -4.10 9.94 -9.54
CA PRO A 30 -4.70 10.27 -8.25
C PRO A 30 -5.48 9.08 -7.68
N PHE A 31 -5.07 8.64 -6.50
CA PHE A 31 -5.77 7.65 -5.69
C PHE A 31 -5.46 7.91 -4.20
N PRO A 32 -6.01 8.98 -3.62
CA PRO A 32 -5.68 9.39 -2.25
C PRO A 32 -6.05 8.34 -1.19
N GLU A 33 -7.15 7.62 -1.40
CA GLU A 33 -7.64 6.59 -0.48
C GLU A 33 -6.64 5.46 -0.30
N ASN A 34 -5.90 5.10 -1.36
CA ASN A 34 -4.83 4.10 -1.29
C ASN A 34 -3.77 4.44 -0.23
N TRP A 35 -3.35 5.70 -0.17
CA TRP A 35 -2.29 6.13 0.75
C TRP A 35 -2.78 6.12 2.19
N GLN A 36 -4.04 6.49 2.43
CA GLN A 36 -4.64 6.42 3.76
C GLN A 36 -4.82 4.98 4.25
N VAL A 37 -5.28 4.07 3.38
CA VAL A 37 -5.41 2.65 3.74
C VAL A 37 -4.03 2.03 3.97
N LEU A 38 -3.03 2.39 3.16
CA LEU A 38 -1.66 1.93 3.33
C LEU A 38 -1.09 2.34 4.70
N ASP A 39 -1.23 3.62 5.07
CA ASP A 39 -0.77 4.17 6.36
C ASP A 39 -1.50 3.55 7.57
N ASN A 40 -2.79 3.25 7.42
CA ASN A 40 -3.58 2.60 8.47
C ASN A 40 -3.22 1.12 8.70
N MET A 41 -2.71 0.41 7.68
CA MET A 41 -2.49 -1.04 7.74
C MET A 41 -1.03 -1.43 7.96
N PHE A 42 -0.05 -0.57 7.62
CA PHE A 42 1.37 -0.94 7.61
C PHE A 42 2.25 0.13 8.22
N ASN A 43 3.32 -0.31 8.88
CA ASN A 43 4.46 0.56 9.20
C ASN A 43 5.41 0.61 8.00
N ILE A 44 5.51 1.76 7.32
CA ILE A 44 6.30 1.88 6.08
C ILE A 44 7.80 1.94 6.38
N GLU A 45 8.50 0.86 6.02
CA GLU A 45 9.94 0.76 6.17
C GLU A 45 10.70 1.72 5.25
N LYS A 46 11.53 2.57 5.84
CA LYS A 46 12.48 3.44 5.12
C LYS A 46 13.85 2.78 5.14
N VAL A 47 14.22 2.17 4.02
CA VAL A 47 15.50 1.44 3.88
C VAL A 47 16.69 2.35 3.58
N ILE A 48 16.44 3.62 3.24
CA ILE A 48 17.48 4.63 3.03
C ILE A 48 17.41 5.61 4.20
N PRO A 49 18.50 5.83 4.95
CA PRO A 49 18.52 6.79 6.04
C PRO A 49 18.26 8.21 5.53
N ALA A 50 17.62 9.03 6.37
CA ALA A 50 17.53 10.46 6.12
C ALA A 50 18.96 11.03 6.01
N ARG A 51 19.18 11.88 5.00
CA ARG A 51 20.44 12.65 4.89
C ARG A 51 20.54 13.66 6.01
#